data_AF-A0AAP0NCK4-F1
#
_entry.id   AF-A0AAP0NCK4-F1
#
_cell.length_a   1.000
_cell.length_b   1.000
_cell.length_c   1.000
_cell.angle_alpha   90.00
_cell.angle_beta   90.00
_cell.angle_gamma   90.00
#
_symmetry.space_group_name_H-M   'P 1'
#
loop_
_entity.id
_entity.type
_entity.pdbx_description
1 polymer ?
#
loop_
_entity_poly.entity_id
_entity_poly.type
_entity_poly.pdbx_seq_one_letter_code
_entity_poly.pdbx_strand_id
1 'polypeptide(L)'
;MNKLVNKPPQKAPGSASIPELDDTAMLSRITSKGKPMPGTRKKDALSSGQLKVMAFEQEELWESASERIPWHEKLEGDEAIQNRVHELVSVGNLEAAVSLLLSTPPESTHFSANALRAVALSSAVSRSLLELAVKVVAANMVRTDKSLSGTHLLCAVGRYQEACSQLQDAGCWTDAATLAATHLKGSDYARVLQRWADHVLHTEHNIWRALILYVAAGSLQEALAALREAQQPDTAAMFILACREIHTDIIANLGNSEIKDKQFILPGLNPENEEVIAVGEYFGQYQRKLVHLCMDSQPFSD
;
A
#
# COMPACT_ATOMS: atom_id res chain seq x y z
N MET A 1 -37.37 66.90 -18.40
CA MET A 1 -36.44 66.25 -19.34
C MET A 1 -35.27 65.71 -18.53
N ASN A 2 -35.15 64.39 -18.46
CA ASN A 2 -34.30 63.67 -17.49
C ASN A 2 -32.97 63.21 -18.11
N LYS A 3 -31.98 63.11 -17.22
CA LYS A 3 -30.72 62.33 -17.24
C LYS A 3 -29.49 63.07 -17.80
N LEU A 4 -28.65 63.70 -16.95
CA LEU A 4 -27.68 63.20 -15.95
C LEU A 4 -26.34 62.71 -16.55
N VAL A 5 -25.35 63.58 -16.37
CA VAL A 5 -23.90 63.41 -16.54
C VAL A 5 -23.34 62.72 -15.28
N ASN A 6 -22.36 61.82 -15.43
CA ASN A 6 -21.05 61.82 -14.72
C ASN A 6 -20.33 60.46 -14.79
N LYS A 7 -19.07 60.54 -15.23
CA LYS A 7 -17.93 59.61 -15.02
C LYS A 7 -17.14 60.11 -13.78
N PRO A 8 -16.01 59.49 -13.32
CA PRO A 8 -15.57 58.09 -13.18
C PRO A 8 -15.26 57.81 -11.66
N PRO A 9 -14.41 56.86 -11.14
CA PRO A 9 -12.99 56.58 -11.48
C PRO A 9 -12.54 55.08 -11.42
N GLN A 10 -11.25 54.86 -11.72
CA GLN A 10 -10.50 53.60 -11.79
C GLN A 10 -10.35 52.84 -10.45
N LYS A 11 -10.18 51.50 -10.53
CA LYS A 11 -9.32 50.72 -9.61
C LYS A 11 -8.85 49.40 -10.25
N ALA A 12 -7.67 48.97 -9.80
CA ALA A 12 -6.75 47.94 -10.28
C ALA A 12 -7.29 46.50 -10.44
N PRO A 13 -6.49 45.60 -11.04
CA PRO A 13 -6.37 44.25 -10.54
C PRO A 13 -4.95 43.99 -10.01
N GLY A 14 -4.88 43.38 -8.83
CA GLY A 14 -3.69 42.78 -8.25
C GLY A 14 -3.83 41.26 -8.13
N SER A 15 -2.72 40.68 -7.70
CA SER A 15 -2.48 39.34 -7.16
C SER A 15 -2.69 38.12 -8.06
N ALA A 16 -1.55 37.47 -8.31
CA ALA A 16 -1.41 36.10 -8.77
C ALA A 16 -1.90 35.09 -7.71
N SER A 17 -2.55 34.03 -8.18
CA SER A 17 -2.74 32.77 -7.46
C SER A 17 -2.64 31.61 -8.46
N ILE A 18 -1.61 30.79 -8.22
CA ILE A 18 -1.39 29.34 -8.47
C ILE A 18 -2.42 28.63 -9.37
N PRO A 19 -2.02 27.91 -10.44
CA PRO A 19 -2.84 26.87 -11.02
C PRO A 19 -2.64 25.55 -10.24
N GLU A 20 -3.73 25.04 -9.69
CA GLU A 20 -3.89 23.67 -9.20
C GLU A 20 -3.56 22.68 -10.33
N LEU A 21 -2.84 21.61 -9.98
CA LEU A 21 -2.56 20.48 -10.86
C LEU A 21 -3.87 19.74 -11.14
N ASP A 22 -4.31 19.79 -12.39
CA ASP A 22 -5.46 19.04 -12.89
C ASP A 22 -5.02 17.61 -13.26
N ASP A 23 -5.33 16.63 -12.41
CA ASP A 23 -5.03 15.20 -12.59
C ASP A 23 -5.72 14.58 -13.82
N THR A 24 -6.63 15.32 -14.47
CA THR A 24 -7.30 14.94 -15.71
C THR A 24 -6.40 15.05 -16.96
N ALA A 25 -5.23 15.70 -16.85
CA ALA A 25 -4.30 15.86 -17.97
C ALA A 25 -3.37 14.66 -18.22
N MET A 26 -3.25 13.69 -17.30
CA MET A 26 -2.40 12.50 -17.52
C MET A 26 -3.07 11.43 -18.40
N LEU A 27 -4.40 11.39 -18.49
CA LEU A 27 -5.13 10.34 -19.22
C LEU A 27 -5.35 10.64 -20.70
N SER A 28 -5.17 11.88 -21.15
CA SER A 28 -5.41 12.29 -22.55
C SER A 28 -4.18 12.13 -23.46
N ARG A 29 -3.04 11.66 -22.94
CA ARG A 29 -1.80 11.51 -23.73
C ARG A 29 -1.56 10.15 -24.36
N ILE A 30 -2.43 9.15 -24.12
CA ILE A 30 -2.24 7.77 -24.61
C ILE A 30 -2.95 7.53 -25.95
N THR A 31 -3.81 8.44 -26.42
CA THR A 31 -4.49 8.33 -27.72
C THR A 31 -3.80 9.17 -28.79
N SER A 32 -2.51 8.90 -29.05
CA SER A 32 -1.87 9.42 -30.26
C SER A 32 -2.04 8.44 -31.41
N LYS A 33 -2.81 8.88 -32.43
CA LYS A 33 -2.95 8.27 -33.74
C LYS A 33 -1.59 7.80 -34.27
N GLY A 34 -1.38 6.48 -34.31
CA GLY A 34 -0.29 5.86 -35.04
C GLY A 34 -0.49 6.06 -36.55
N LYS A 35 0.29 6.98 -37.12
CA LYS A 35 0.42 7.17 -38.57
C LYS A 35 1.24 6.00 -39.13
N PRO A 36 0.80 5.26 -40.15
CA PRO A 36 1.62 4.17 -40.69
C PRO A 36 2.80 4.75 -41.48
N MET A 37 4.01 4.39 -41.07
CA MET A 37 5.23 4.65 -41.81
C MET A 37 5.35 3.65 -42.98
N PRO A 38 5.73 4.07 -44.20
CA PRO A 38 5.97 3.13 -45.29
C PRO A 38 7.34 2.47 -45.10
N GLY A 39 7.38 1.43 -44.28
CA GLY A 39 8.56 0.57 -44.13
C GLY A 39 8.63 -0.42 -45.30
N THR A 40 9.60 -0.24 -46.18
CA THR A 40 9.92 -1.15 -47.28
C THR A 40 10.44 -2.48 -46.71
N ARG A 41 9.54 -3.39 -46.35
CA ARG A 41 9.90 -4.75 -45.91
C ARG A 41 10.11 -5.63 -47.14
N LYS A 42 11.38 -5.95 -47.42
CA LYS A 42 11.75 -7.04 -48.31
C LYS A 42 11.02 -8.31 -47.86
N LYS A 43 10.36 -8.97 -48.81
CA LYS A 43 9.72 -10.28 -48.64
C LYS A 43 10.79 -11.32 -48.39
N ASP A 44 11.02 -11.66 -47.13
CA ASP A 44 11.72 -12.89 -46.79
C ASP A 44 10.74 -14.05 -46.92
N ALA A 45 10.98 -14.85 -47.96
CA ALA A 45 10.35 -16.13 -48.16
C ALA A 45 10.82 -17.09 -47.06
N LEU A 46 9.90 -17.65 -46.26
CA LEU A 46 9.93 -19.00 -45.69
C LEU A 46 8.83 -19.17 -44.62
N SER A 47 7.71 -19.80 -44.98
CA SER A 47 7.28 -21.05 -44.34
C SER A 47 6.22 -21.72 -45.24
N SER A 48 6.65 -22.74 -45.97
CA SER A 48 5.80 -23.62 -46.76
C SER A 48 5.02 -24.52 -45.81
N GLY A 49 3.78 -24.16 -45.50
CA GLY A 49 2.89 -24.96 -44.64
C GLY A 49 1.56 -24.32 -44.25
N GLN A 50 1.37 -23.01 -44.44
CA GLN A 50 0.06 -22.39 -44.26
C GLN A 50 -0.80 -22.56 -45.52
N LEU A 51 -1.97 -23.17 -45.37
CA LEU A 51 -3.04 -23.18 -46.36
C LEU A 51 -3.27 -21.73 -46.84
N LYS A 52 -2.85 -21.44 -48.07
CA LYS A 52 -2.62 -20.07 -48.55
C LYS A 52 -3.87 -19.41 -49.16
N VAL A 53 -5.07 -19.87 -48.81
CA VAL A 53 -6.31 -19.24 -49.25
C VAL A 53 -7.33 -19.38 -48.12
N MET A 54 -7.38 -18.38 -47.25
CA MET A 54 -8.60 -18.16 -46.45
C MET A 54 -9.68 -17.69 -47.43
N ALA A 55 -10.92 -18.15 -47.27
CA ALA A 55 -12.03 -17.74 -48.14
C ALA A 55 -12.42 -16.25 -48.01
N PHE A 56 -11.85 -15.56 -47.01
CA PHE A 56 -12.09 -14.16 -46.67
C PHE A 56 -10.76 -13.48 -46.34
N GLU A 57 -10.69 -12.17 -46.55
CA GLU A 57 -9.55 -11.36 -46.10
C GLU A 57 -9.59 -11.25 -44.56
N GLN A 58 -8.42 -11.34 -43.92
CA GLN A 58 -8.33 -11.30 -42.46
C GLN A 58 -8.78 -9.93 -41.92
N GLU A 59 -8.52 -8.87 -42.68
CA GLU A 59 -8.98 -7.51 -42.39
C GLU A 59 -10.51 -7.40 -42.39
N GLU A 60 -11.22 -7.99 -43.36
CA GLU A 60 -12.70 -7.94 -43.43
C GLU A 60 -13.37 -8.63 -42.24
N LEU A 61 -12.83 -9.77 -41.80
CA LEU A 61 -13.33 -10.48 -40.61
C LEU A 61 -13.08 -9.67 -39.33
N TRP A 62 -11.94 -8.99 -39.26
CA TRP A 62 -11.60 -8.14 -38.12
C TRP A 62 -12.47 -6.87 -38.06
N GLU A 63 -12.74 -6.24 -39.21
CA GLU A 63 -13.64 -5.08 -39.30
C GLU A 63 -15.07 -5.48 -38.92
N SER A 64 -15.59 -6.59 -39.44
CA SER A 64 -16.93 -7.08 -39.07
C SER A 64 -17.05 -7.40 -37.57
N ALA A 65 -16.02 -8.03 -36.98
CA ALA A 65 -15.99 -8.27 -35.54
C ALA A 65 -15.91 -6.94 -34.74
N SER A 66 -15.12 -5.98 -35.21
CA SER A 66 -14.99 -4.66 -34.58
C SER A 66 -16.29 -3.85 -34.63
N GLU A 67 -17.04 -3.96 -35.73
CA GLU A 67 -18.35 -3.32 -35.89
C GLU A 67 -19.41 -3.85 -34.93
N ARG A 68 -19.27 -5.09 -34.43
CA ARG A 68 -20.22 -5.69 -33.46
C ARG A 68 -20.02 -5.18 -32.03
N ILE A 69 -18.83 -4.73 -31.66
CA ILE A 69 -18.51 -4.29 -30.28
C ILE A 69 -19.47 -3.18 -29.79
N PRO A 70 -19.74 -2.10 -30.56
CA PRO A 70 -20.67 -1.04 -30.13
C PRO A 70 -22.13 -1.48 -30.00
N TRP A 71 -22.52 -2.60 -30.62
CA TRP A 71 -23.86 -3.14 -30.45
C TRP A 71 -24.03 -3.75 -29.06
N HIS A 72 -23.00 -4.46 -28.60
CA HIS A 72 -22.95 -5.03 -27.26
C HIS A 72 -22.85 -3.97 -26.15
N GLU A 73 -22.34 -2.77 -26.46
CA GLU A 73 -22.32 -1.64 -25.51
C GLU A 73 -23.70 -1.11 -25.16
N LYS A 74 -24.67 -1.27 -26.06
CA LYS A 74 -26.06 -0.80 -25.85
C LYS A 74 -26.92 -1.82 -25.12
N LEU A 75 -26.40 -3.01 -24.88
CA LEU A 75 -27.11 -4.10 -24.22
C LEU A 75 -26.69 -4.16 -22.75
N GLU A 76 -27.67 -4.16 -21.86
CA GLU A 76 -27.46 -4.29 -20.43
C GLU A 76 -27.72 -5.74 -19.98
N GLY A 77 -26.93 -6.22 -19.02
CA GLY A 77 -27.08 -7.54 -18.43
C GLY A 77 -25.79 -8.38 -18.47
N ASP A 78 -25.72 -9.36 -17.58
CA ASP A 78 -24.52 -10.18 -17.38
C ASP A 78 -24.12 -10.94 -18.65
N GLU A 79 -25.09 -11.47 -19.40
CA GLU A 79 -24.86 -12.20 -20.66
C GLU A 79 -24.33 -11.27 -21.78
N ALA A 80 -24.80 -10.02 -21.84
CA ALA A 80 -24.29 -9.02 -22.77
C ALA A 80 -22.82 -8.68 -22.49
N ILE A 81 -22.44 -8.59 -21.21
CA ILE A 81 -21.04 -8.42 -20.79
C ILE A 81 -20.19 -9.60 -21.27
N GLN A 82 -20.67 -10.84 -21.12
CA GLN A 82 -19.95 -12.02 -21.59
C GLN A 82 -19.73 -12.02 -23.10
N ASN A 83 -20.77 -11.67 -23.87
CA ASN A 83 -20.69 -11.58 -25.32
C ASN A 83 -19.74 -10.46 -25.77
N ARG A 84 -19.77 -9.31 -25.09
CA ARG A 84 -18.83 -8.21 -25.36
C ARG A 84 -17.39 -8.62 -25.09
N VAL A 85 -17.11 -9.32 -23.99
CA VAL A 85 -15.77 -9.84 -23.68
C VAL A 85 -15.32 -10.83 -24.77
N HIS A 86 -16.21 -11.71 -25.24
CA HIS A 86 -15.91 -12.65 -26.32
C HIS A 86 -15.49 -11.95 -27.61
N GLU A 87 -16.22 -10.91 -28.02
CA GLU A 87 -15.89 -10.11 -29.21
C GLU A 87 -14.54 -9.37 -29.04
N LEU A 88 -14.30 -8.76 -27.87
CA LEU A 88 -13.05 -8.06 -27.58
C LEU A 88 -11.83 -8.98 -27.63
N VAL A 89 -11.95 -10.19 -27.07
CA VAL A 89 -10.89 -11.21 -27.13
C VAL A 89 -10.68 -11.69 -28.56
N SER A 90 -11.74 -11.87 -29.34
CA SER A 90 -11.67 -12.31 -30.74
C SER A 90 -10.96 -11.29 -31.65
N VAL A 91 -11.20 -9.99 -31.40
CA VAL A 91 -10.54 -8.87 -32.09
C VAL A 91 -9.10 -8.66 -31.63
N GLY A 92 -8.70 -9.28 -30.51
CA GLY A 92 -7.36 -9.17 -29.91
C GLY A 92 -7.18 -7.97 -28.98
N ASN A 93 -8.25 -7.22 -28.67
CA ASN A 93 -8.21 -6.10 -27.75
C ASN A 93 -8.37 -6.58 -26.29
N LEU A 94 -7.31 -7.21 -25.79
CA LEU A 94 -7.29 -7.83 -24.46
C LEU A 94 -7.36 -6.80 -23.32
N GLU A 95 -6.81 -5.61 -23.50
CA GLU A 95 -6.84 -4.54 -22.48
C GLU A 95 -8.26 -4.09 -22.17
N ALA A 96 -9.06 -3.84 -23.22
CA ALA A 96 -10.46 -3.50 -23.07
C ALA A 96 -11.28 -4.65 -22.46
N ALA A 97 -10.98 -5.89 -22.85
CA ALA A 97 -11.61 -7.07 -22.25
C ALA A 97 -11.33 -7.18 -20.75
N VAL A 98 -10.08 -6.98 -20.33
CA VAL A 98 -9.68 -6.97 -18.90
C VAL A 98 -10.41 -5.86 -18.14
N SER A 99 -10.45 -4.64 -18.69
CA SER A 99 -11.13 -3.51 -18.05
C SER A 99 -12.62 -3.82 -17.79
N LEU A 100 -13.31 -4.40 -18.78
CA LEU A 100 -14.72 -4.77 -18.67
C LEU A 100 -14.96 -5.92 -17.67
N LEU A 101 -14.03 -6.89 -17.61
CA LEU A 101 -14.12 -7.96 -16.62
C LEU A 101 -13.92 -7.44 -15.20
N LEU A 102 -12.99 -6.50 -14.99
CA LEU A 102 -12.70 -5.91 -13.69
C LEU A 102 -13.81 -4.96 -13.20
N SER A 103 -14.64 -4.40 -14.09
CA SER A 103 -15.81 -3.60 -13.71
C SER A 103 -16.98 -4.44 -13.18
N THR A 104 -16.87 -5.77 -13.20
CA THR A 104 -17.90 -6.67 -12.68
C THR A 104 -18.03 -6.51 -11.16
N PRO A 105 -19.24 -6.26 -10.62
CA PRO A 105 -19.42 -6.07 -9.19
C PRO A 105 -19.16 -7.38 -8.41
N PRO A 106 -18.64 -7.31 -7.18
CA PRO A 106 -18.33 -8.48 -6.36
C PRO A 106 -19.55 -9.33 -6.00
N GLU A 107 -20.75 -8.75 -6.01
CA GLU A 107 -22.01 -9.42 -5.67
C GLU A 107 -22.56 -10.29 -6.82
N SER A 108 -21.98 -10.20 -8.02
CA SER A 108 -22.43 -10.98 -9.17
C SER A 108 -21.95 -12.44 -9.12
N THR A 109 -22.79 -13.36 -9.62
CA THR A 109 -22.45 -14.78 -9.75
C THR A 109 -21.22 -15.01 -10.63
N HIS A 110 -21.00 -14.11 -11.60
CA HIS A 110 -19.90 -14.20 -12.56
C HIS A 110 -18.59 -13.59 -12.05
N PHE A 111 -18.56 -12.95 -10.87
CA PHE A 111 -17.37 -12.25 -10.37
C PHE A 111 -16.12 -13.14 -10.34
N SER A 112 -16.18 -14.33 -9.76
CA SER A 112 -15.01 -15.22 -9.65
C SER A 112 -14.53 -15.71 -11.02
N ALA A 113 -15.44 -16.01 -11.95
CA ALA A 113 -15.10 -16.42 -13.31
C ALA A 113 -14.53 -15.25 -14.14
N ASN A 114 -15.03 -14.04 -13.93
CA ASN A 114 -14.54 -12.81 -14.58
C ASN A 114 -13.17 -12.42 -14.04
N ALA A 115 -12.96 -12.49 -12.73
CA ALA A 115 -11.69 -12.23 -12.08
C ALA A 115 -10.59 -13.17 -12.58
N LEU A 116 -10.85 -14.49 -12.64
CA LEU A 116 -9.89 -15.46 -13.17
C LEU A 116 -9.50 -15.14 -14.61
N ARG A 117 -10.49 -14.84 -15.47
CA ARG A 117 -10.23 -14.46 -16.87
C ARG A 117 -9.48 -13.15 -16.97
N ALA A 118 -9.81 -12.13 -16.17
CA ALA A 118 -9.11 -10.86 -16.16
C ALA A 118 -7.63 -11.03 -15.80
N VAL A 119 -7.33 -11.84 -14.78
CA VAL A 119 -5.95 -12.15 -14.36
C VAL A 119 -5.21 -12.94 -15.46
N ALA A 120 -5.86 -13.95 -16.06
CA ALA A 120 -5.24 -14.73 -17.13
C ALA A 120 -4.96 -13.88 -18.39
N LEU A 121 -5.94 -13.08 -18.83
CA LEU A 121 -5.79 -12.22 -20.01
C LEU A 121 -4.77 -11.10 -19.78
N SER A 122 -4.76 -10.48 -18.59
CA SER A 122 -3.77 -9.44 -18.27
C SER A 122 -2.33 -9.95 -18.26
N SER A 123 -2.11 -11.20 -17.85
CA SER A 123 -0.79 -11.84 -17.88
C SER A 123 -0.22 -12.00 -19.29
N ALA A 124 -1.10 -12.15 -20.30
CA ALA A 124 -0.72 -12.23 -21.70
C ALA A 124 -0.38 -10.85 -22.32
N VAL A 125 -0.87 -9.76 -21.72
CA VAL A 125 -0.66 -8.39 -22.23
C VAL A 125 0.62 -7.80 -21.65
N SER A 126 0.70 -7.67 -20.32
CA SER A 126 1.86 -7.08 -19.65
C SER A 126 1.90 -7.38 -18.16
N ARG A 127 3.11 -7.33 -17.59
CA ARG A 127 3.29 -7.46 -16.13
C ARG A 127 2.57 -6.35 -15.37
N SER A 128 2.64 -5.10 -15.82
CA SER A 128 2.00 -3.97 -15.15
C SER A 128 0.48 -4.10 -15.10
N LEU A 129 -0.15 -4.54 -16.19
CA LEU A 129 -1.59 -4.78 -16.23
C LEU A 129 -1.98 -5.95 -15.30
N LEU A 130 -1.17 -7.01 -15.25
CA LEU A 130 -1.37 -8.12 -14.31
C LEU A 130 -1.33 -7.65 -12.86
N GLU A 131 -0.35 -6.81 -12.48
CA GLU A 131 -0.30 -6.29 -11.10
C GLU A 131 -1.54 -5.45 -10.76
N LEU A 132 -1.98 -4.59 -11.69
CA LEU A 132 -3.18 -3.79 -11.51
C LEU A 132 -4.44 -4.65 -11.37
N ALA A 133 -4.61 -5.63 -12.27
CA ALA A 133 -5.77 -6.52 -12.27
C ALA A 133 -5.85 -7.32 -10.96
N VAL A 134 -4.72 -7.90 -10.52
CA VAL A 134 -4.65 -8.65 -9.27
C VAL A 134 -4.99 -7.79 -8.06
N LYS A 135 -4.52 -6.54 -8.00
CA LYS A 135 -4.89 -5.63 -6.91
C LYS A 135 -6.38 -5.35 -6.84
N VAL A 136 -6.98 -5.04 -7.99
CA VAL A 136 -8.43 -4.76 -8.07
C VAL A 136 -9.23 -6.00 -7.67
N VAL A 137 -8.85 -7.17 -8.18
CA VAL A 137 -9.50 -8.44 -7.82
C VAL A 137 -9.35 -8.71 -6.32
N ALA A 138 -8.14 -8.61 -5.76
CA ALA A 138 -7.89 -8.86 -4.35
C ALA A 138 -8.68 -7.91 -3.45
N ALA A 139 -8.73 -6.61 -3.76
CA ALA A 139 -9.54 -5.63 -3.03
C ALA A 139 -11.05 -5.97 -3.05
N ASN A 140 -11.57 -6.41 -4.20
CA ASN A 140 -12.95 -6.86 -4.32
C ASN A 140 -13.22 -8.18 -3.56
N MET A 141 -12.22 -9.06 -3.44
CA MET A 141 -12.34 -10.31 -2.67
C MET A 141 -12.38 -10.08 -1.16
N VAL A 142 -11.76 -9.03 -0.64
CA VAL A 142 -11.89 -8.63 0.78
C VAL A 142 -13.35 -8.30 1.12
N ARG A 143 -14.08 -7.63 0.22
CA ARG A 143 -15.49 -7.28 0.41
C ARG A 143 -16.44 -8.47 0.44
N THR A 144 -16.04 -9.61 -0.12
CA THR A 144 -16.87 -10.82 -0.27
C THR A 144 -16.52 -11.93 0.71
N ASP A 145 -15.82 -11.59 1.80
CA ASP A 145 -15.35 -12.52 2.84
C ASP A 145 -14.45 -13.66 2.30
N LYS A 146 -13.80 -13.41 1.14
CA LYS A 146 -12.82 -14.31 0.52
C LYS A 146 -11.42 -13.70 0.55
N SER A 147 -11.10 -13.00 1.64
CA SER A 147 -9.86 -12.24 1.84
C SER A 147 -8.61 -13.09 1.59
N LEU A 148 -8.57 -14.34 2.09
CA LEU A 148 -7.44 -15.26 1.91
C LEU A 148 -7.10 -15.53 0.43
N SER A 149 -8.11 -15.68 -0.43
CA SER A 149 -7.89 -15.90 -1.86
C SER A 149 -7.28 -14.65 -2.53
N GLY A 150 -7.71 -13.46 -2.11
CA GLY A 150 -7.11 -12.19 -2.53
C GLY A 150 -5.65 -12.06 -2.10
N THR A 151 -5.34 -12.44 -0.86
CA THR A 151 -3.96 -12.47 -0.33
C THR A 151 -3.06 -13.39 -1.16
N HIS A 152 -3.52 -14.60 -1.51
CA HIS A 152 -2.73 -15.53 -2.33
C HIS A 152 -2.41 -14.95 -3.71
N LEU A 153 -3.36 -14.27 -4.34
CA LEU A 153 -3.13 -13.60 -5.64
C LEU A 153 -2.09 -12.48 -5.51
N LEU A 154 -2.16 -11.66 -4.46
CA LEU A 154 -1.17 -10.61 -4.20
C LEU A 154 0.24 -11.20 -3.97
N CYS A 155 0.35 -12.30 -3.24
CA CYS A 155 1.62 -13.02 -3.04
C CYS A 155 2.17 -13.56 -4.37
N ALA A 156 1.33 -14.07 -5.27
CA ALA A 156 1.77 -14.58 -6.57
C ALA A 156 2.41 -13.50 -7.46
N VAL A 157 1.99 -12.24 -7.31
CA VAL A 157 2.57 -11.09 -8.02
C VAL A 157 3.75 -10.46 -7.26
N GLY A 158 4.02 -10.91 -6.03
CA GLY A 158 5.08 -10.38 -5.17
C GLY A 158 4.69 -9.09 -4.42
N ARG A 159 3.40 -8.79 -4.29
CA ARG A 159 2.88 -7.62 -3.56
C ARG A 159 2.66 -7.95 -2.08
N TYR A 160 3.73 -8.39 -1.40
CA TYR A 160 3.65 -8.90 -0.03
C TYR A 160 3.17 -7.87 1.00
N GLN A 161 3.50 -6.58 0.81
CA GLN A 161 3.07 -5.52 1.71
C GLN A 161 1.54 -5.33 1.70
N GLU A 162 0.93 -5.35 0.51
CA GLU A 162 -0.52 -5.27 0.35
C GLU A 162 -1.20 -6.53 0.89
N ALA A 163 -0.61 -7.70 0.65
CA ALA A 163 -1.08 -8.97 1.21
C ALA A 163 -1.10 -8.97 2.75
N CYS A 164 -0.04 -8.46 3.38
CA CYS A 164 0.03 -8.29 4.83
C CYS A 164 -1.05 -7.32 5.34
N SER A 165 -1.25 -6.18 4.66
CA SER A 165 -2.31 -5.23 5.05
C SER A 165 -3.68 -5.89 5.02
N GLN A 166 -4.01 -6.64 3.96
CA GLN A 166 -5.31 -7.32 3.87
C GLN A 166 -5.51 -8.37 4.96
N LEU A 167 -4.47 -9.12 5.31
CA LEU A 167 -4.53 -10.07 6.43
C LEU A 167 -4.75 -9.34 7.76
N GLN A 168 -4.09 -8.20 7.97
CA GLN A 168 -4.29 -7.37 9.18
C GLN A 168 -5.70 -6.78 9.25
N ASP A 169 -6.23 -6.30 8.12
CA ASP A 169 -7.59 -5.77 8.03
C ASP A 169 -8.65 -6.88 8.28
N ALA A 170 -8.33 -8.13 7.94
CA ALA A 170 -9.15 -9.31 8.26
C ALA A 170 -8.95 -9.86 9.69
N GLY A 171 -8.04 -9.27 10.48
CA GLY A 171 -7.73 -9.75 11.84
C GLY A 171 -6.79 -10.95 11.92
N CYS A 172 -6.24 -11.43 10.80
CA CYS A 172 -5.28 -12.54 10.72
C CYS A 172 -3.84 -12.07 11.00
N TRP A 173 -3.61 -11.53 12.20
CA TRP A 173 -2.34 -10.87 12.57
C TRP A 173 -1.12 -11.80 12.55
N THR A 174 -1.28 -13.04 13.03
CA THR A 174 -0.21 -14.04 13.07
C THR A 174 0.23 -14.46 11.67
N ASP A 175 -0.74 -14.60 10.76
CA ASP A 175 -0.47 -14.99 9.38
C ASP A 175 0.22 -13.84 8.64
N ALA A 176 -0.21 -12.59 8.88
CA ALA A 176 0.46 -11.40 8.37
C ALA A 176 1.91 -11.30 8.83
N ALA A 177 2.18 -11.55 10.12
CA ALA A 177 3.54 -11.53 10.66
C ALA A 177 4.42 -12.65 10.06
N THR A 178 3.85 -13.84 9.87
CA THR A 178 4.57 -14.97 9.25
C THR A 178 4.90 -14.68 7.79
N LEU A 179 3.95 -14.10 7.05
CA LEU A 179 4.16 -13.67 5.66
C LEU A 179 5.22 -12.56 5.57
N ALA A 180 5.17 -11.59 6.49
CA ALA A 180 6.15 -10.52 6.56
C ALA A 180 7.56 -11.06 6.87
N ALA A 181 7.69 -12.00 7.81
CA ALA A 181 8.98 -12.58 8.18
C ALA A 181 9.64 -13.37 7.04
N THR A 182 8.84 -13.95 6.15
CA THR A 182 9.33 -14.77 5.03
C THR A 182 9.69 -13.94 3.80
N HIS A 183 8.98 -12.83 3.54
CA HIS A 183 9.11 -12.09 2.28
C HIS A 183 9.51 -10.61 2.42
N LEU A 184 9.25 -9.95 3.56
CA LEU A 184 9.60 -8.55 3.79
C LEU A 184 10.91 -8.44 4.59
N LYS A 185 11.61 -7.31 4.42
CA LYS A 185 12.86 -7.02 5.14
C LYS A 185 12.92 -5.56 5.56
N GLY A 186 13.70 -5.27 6.59
CA GLY A 186 13.95 -3.90 7.05
C GLY A 186 12.65 -3.20 7.49
N SER A 187 12.47 -1.97 7.00
CA SER A 187 11.36 -1.09 7.39
C SER A 187 9.98 -1.67 7.12
N ASP A 188 9.81 -2.47 6.06
CA ASP A 188 8.49 -2.97 5.68
C ASP A 188 8.04 -4.10 6.61
N TYR A 189 8.97 -4.94 7.06
CA TYR A 189 8.71 -5.91 8.13
C TYR A 189 8.38 -5.21 9.45
N ALA A 190 9.18 -4.21 9.82
CA ALA A 190 8.98 -3.42 11.05
C ALA A 190 7.58 -2.78 11.09
N ARG A 191 7.12 -2.19 9.98
CA ARG A 191 5.79 -1.57 9.88
C ARG A 191 4.64 -2.57 10.11
N VAL A 192 4.77 -3.79 9.59
CA VAL A 192 3.74 -4.84 9.81
C VAL A 192 3.66 -5.20 11.29
N LEU A 193 4.82 -5.41 11.94
CA LEU A 193 4.86 -5.70 13.37
C LEU A 193 4.39 -4.54 14.24
N GLN A 194 4.76 -3.30 13.91
CA GLN A 194 4.33 -2.11 14.62
C GLN A 194 2.81 -1.97 14.60
N ARG A 195 2.17 -2.15 13.43
CA ARG A 195 0.70 -2.11 13.33
C ARG A 195 0.03 -3.22 14.16
N TRP A 196 0.66 -4.39 14.27
CA TRP A 196 0.18 -5.45 15.16
C TRP A 196 0.34 -5.07 16.64
N ALA A 197 1.48 -4.47 17.01
CA ALA A 197 1.71 -3.97 18.37
C ALA A 197 0.66 -2.94 18.77
N ASP A 198 0.35 -1.98 17.90
CA ASP A 198 -0.70 -0.98 18.12
C ASP A 198 -2.06 -1.64 18.37
N HIS A 199 -2.41 -2.65 17.56
CA HIS A 199 -3.66 -3.38 17.75
C HIS A 199 -3.71 -4.11 19.11
N VAL A 200 -2.64 -4.80 19.48
CA VAL A 200 -2.57 -5.53 20.77
C VAL A 200 -2.63 -4.55 21.95
N LEU A 201 -2.02 -3.37 21.84
CA LEU A 201 -2.05 -2.36 22.89
C LEU A 201 -3.46 -1.78 23.08
N HIS A 202 -4.11 -1.37 21.98
CA HIS A 202 -5.35 -0.61 22.04
C HIS A 202 -6.62 -1.48 22.07
N THR A 203 -6.59 -2.65 21.44
CA THR A 203 -7.78 -3.54 21.32
C THR A 203 -7.73 -4.68 22.33
N GLU A 204 -6.58 -5.33 22.50
CA GLU A 204 -6.45 -6.43 23.47
C GLU A 204 -6.04 -5.96 24.87
N HIS A 205 -5.61 -4.69 25.02
CA HIS A 205 -5.12 -4.11 26.27
C HIS A 205 -3.98 -4.90 26.92
N ASN A 206 -3.15 -5.58 26.12
CA ASN A 206 -2.02 -6.37 26.60
C ASN A 206 -0.69 -5.66 26.35
N ILE A 207 -0.31 -4.79 27.29
CA ILE A 207 0.90 -3.97 27.19
C ILE A 207 2.18 -4.80 27.03
N TRP A 208 2.31 -5.93 27.73
CA TRP A 208 3.52 -6.74 27.67
C TRP A 208 3.72 -7.39 26.31
N ARG A 209 2.63 -7.89 25.72
CA ARG A 209 2.67 -8.46 24.37
C ARG A 209 2.93 -7.38 23.32
N ALA A 210 2.33 -6.19 23.48
CA ALA A 210 2.61 -5.05 22.61
C ALA A 210 4.07 -4.61 22.68
N LEU A 211 4.65 -4.53 23.88
CA LEU A 211 6.08 -4.21 24.09
C LEU A 211 7.01 -5.17 23.35
N ILE A 212 6.75 -6.48 23.45
CA ILE A 212 7.53 -7.49 22.73
C ILE A 212 7.48 -7.24 21.22
N LEU A 213 6.30 -6.91 20.68
CA LEU A 213 6.12 -6.62 19.26
C LEU A 213 6.80 -5.32 18.81
N TYR A 214 6.72 -4.24 19.61
CA TYR A 214 7.43 -2.99 19.32
C TYR A 214 8.95 -3.17 19.32
N VAL A 215 9.49 -3.92 20.29
CA VAL A 215 10.92 -4.24 20.34
C VAL A 215 11.33 -5.08 19.13
N ALA A 216 10.53 -6.07 18.76
CA ALA A 216 10.78 -6.89 17.56
C ALA A 216 10.71 -6.07 16.26
N ALA A 217 9.88 -5.02 16.22
CA ALA A 217 9.83 -4.07 15.11
C ALA A 217 11.00 -3.07 15.10
N GLY A 218 11.72 -2.92 16.22
CA GLY A 218 12.72 -1.86 16.42
C GLY A 218 12.12 -0.49 16.79
N SER A 219 10.82 -0.44 17.08
CA SER A 219 10.04 0.75 17.44
C SER A 219 10.13 1.04 18.94
N LEU A 220 11.32 1.42 19.41
CA LEU A 220 11.59 1.61 20.85
C LEU A 220 10.89 2.85 21.44
N GLN A 221 10.60 3.86 20.60
CA GLN A 221 9.90 5.08 21.02
C GLN A 221 8.44 4.77 21.36
N GLU A 222 7.79 3.96 20.54
CA GLU A 222 6.40 3.54 20.71
C GLU A 222 6.25 2.62 21.93
N ALA A 223 7.24 1.75 22.17
CA ALA A 223 7.32 0.98 23.42
C ALA A 223 7.38 1.88 24.67
N LEU A 224 8.16 2.96 24.65
CA LEU A 224 8.23 3.92 25.75
C LEU A 224 6.94 4.71 25.92
N ALA A 225 6.34 5.16 24.81
CA ALA A 225 5.06 5.85 24.84
C ALA A 225 3.98 4.97 25.50
N ALA A 226 3.92 3.68 25.16
CA ALA A 226 2.99 2.74 25.76
C ALA A 226 3.20 2.56 27.28
N LEU A 227 4.46 2.51 27.75
CA LEU A 227 4.78 2.42 29.19
C LEU A 227 4.40 3.69 29.95
N ARG A 228 4.58 4.86 29.34
CA ARG A 228 4.19 6.15 29.90
C ARG A 228 2.67 6.25 30.06
N GLU A 229 1.92 5.87 29.02
CA GLU A 229 0.46 5.87 29.05
C GLU A 229 -0.09 4.93 30.13
N ALA A 230 0.55 3.78 30.33
CA ALA A 230 0.21 2.84 31.40
C ALA A 230 0.72 3.24 32.79
N GLN A 231 1.37 4.42 32.92
CA GLN A 231 1.94 4.92 34.17
C GLN A 231 2.87 3.90 34.86
N GLN A 232 3.72 3.23 34.08
CA GLN A 232 4.71 2.25 34.56
C GLN A 232 6.14 2.82 34.46
N PRO A 233 6.50 3.80 35.31
CA PRO A 233 7.80 4.49 35.24
C PRO A 233 8.98 3.59 35.53
N ASP A 234 8.83 2.62 36.45
CA ASP A 234 9.89 1.70 36.86
C ASP A 234 10.30 0.81 35.68
N THR A 235 9.30 0.24 35.01
CA THR A 235 9.48 -0.56 33.80
C THR A 235 10.07 0.27 32.67
N ALA A 236 9.63 1.52 32.50
CA ALA A 236 10.20 2.42 31.49
C ALA A 236 11.68 2.73 31.76
N ALA A 237 12.06 3.01 33.00
CA ALA A 237 13.44 3.27 33.38
C ALA A 237 14.32 2.03 33.15
N MET A 238 13.86 0.85 33.59
CA MET A 238 14.57 -0.41 33.39
C MET A 238 14.68 -0.78 31.91
N PHE A 239 13.64 -0.50 31.11
CA PHE A 239 13.66 -0.70 29.66
C PHE A 239 14.72 0.16 28.97
N ILE A 240 14.80 1.45 29.32
CA ILE A 240 15.82 2.38 28.80
C ILE A 240 17.24 1.88 29.14
N LEU A 241 17.46 1.47 30.39
CA LEU A 241 18.74 0.93 30.84
C LEU A 241 19.14 -0.32 30.04
N ALA A 242 18.22 -1.28 29.90
CA ALA A 242 18.45 -2.50 29.15
C ALA A 242 18.74 -2.23 27.66
N CYS A 243 17.98 -1.34 27.01
CA CYS A 243 18.23 -0.97 25.62
C CYS A 243 19.62 -0.34 25.42
N ARG A 244 20.08 0.47 26.38
CA ARG A 244 21.42 1.09 26.33
C ARG A 244 22.53 0.08 26.49
N GLU A 245 22.42 -0.82 27.48
CA GLU A 245 23.40 -1.87 27.75
C GLU A 245 23.57 -2.80 26.53
N ILE A 246 22.46 -3.29 25.98
CA ILE A 246 22.48 -4.14 24.78
C ILE A 246 23.09 -3.40 23.59
N HIS A 247 22.75 -2.12 23.42
CA HIS A 247 23.30 -1.32 22.33
C HIS A 247 24.81 -1.07 22.48
N THR A 248 25.29 -0.82 23.70
CA THR A 248 26.74 -0.72 23.96
C THR A 248 27.45 -2.05 23.68
N ASP A 249 26.84 -3.17 24.03
CA ASP A 249 27.38 -4.51 23.76
C ASP A 249 27.42 -4.82 22.26
N ILE A 250 26.37 -4.48 21.51
CA ILE A 250 26.34 -4.63 20.05
C ILE A 250 27.46 -3.81 19.42
N ILE A 251 27.64 -2.55 19.84
CA ILE A 251 28.73 -1.69 19.34
C ILE A 251 30.09 -2.28 19.69
N ALA A 252 30.30 -2.73 20.94
CA ALA A 252 31.55 -3.31 21.37
C ALA A 252 31.91 -4.57 20.55
N ASN A 253 30.91 -5.40 20.23
CA ASN A 253 31.07 -6.59 19.40
C ASN A 253 31.30 -6.27 17.91
N LEU A 254 30.77 -5.14 17.41
CA LEU A 254 31.02 -4.65 16.04
C LEU A 254 32.41 -3.99 15.90
N GLY A 255 33.03 -3.62 17.03
CA GLY A 255 34.23 -2.80 17.17
C GLY A 255 35.57 -3.48 16.92
N ASN A 256 35.69 -4.28 15.85
CA ASN A 256 36.98 -4.59 15.20
C ASN A 256 37.10 -4.03 13.76
N SER A 257 36.19 -3.15 13.36
CA SER A 257 36.24 -2.43 12.07
C SER A 257 35.96 -0.95 12.28
N GLU A 258 36.98 -0.14 12.03
CA GLU A 258 37.06 1.33 11.97
C GLU A 258 35.76 2.12 11.74
N ILE A 259 34.99 2.42 12.80
CA ILE A 259 34.05 3.57 12.83
C ILE A 259 34.03 4.13 14.26
N LYS A 260 35.01 4.96 14.61
CA LYS A 260 35.11 5.58 15.95
C LYS A 260 34.36 6.91 16.11
N ASP A 261 33.82 7.51 15.05
CA ASP A 261 33.33 8.91 15.11
C ASP A 261 31.85 9.12 14.73
N LYS A 262 31.05 8.06 14.70
CA LYS A 262 29.59 8.19 14.76
C LYS A 262 29.10 7.29 15.87
N GLN A 263 28.94 7.85 17.07
CA GLN A 263 28.03 7.25 18.06
C GLN A 263 26.76 6.90 17.28
N PHE A 264 26.47 5.60 17.12
CA PHE A 264 25.19 5.17 16.60
C PHE A 264 24.17 5.54 17.67
N ILE A 265 23.66 6.75 17.58
CA ILE A 265 22.71 7.31 18.53
C ILE A 265 21.42 6.51 18.33
N LEU A 266 21.00 5.72 19.34
CA LEU A 266 19.71 5.01 19.32
C LEU A 266 18.60 6.05 19.08
N PRO A 267 17.93 6.03 17.91
CA PRO A 267 16.91 7.03 17.61
C PRO A 267 15.83 7.02 18.70
N GLY A 268 15.68 8.13 19.42
CA GLY A 268 14.69 8.28 20.49
C GLY A 268 15.10 7.87 21.90
N LEU A 269 16.26 7.25 22.13
CA LEU A 269 16.72 6.87 23.48
C LEU A 269 17.92 7.68 23.98
N ASN A 270 18.16 8.82 23.35
CA ASN A 270 19.28 9.69 23.65
C ASN A 270 19.25 10.14 25.11
N PRO A 271 20.41 10.24 25.78
CA PRO A 271 20.48 10.81 27.13
C PRO A 271 20.00 12.26 27.17
N GLU A 272 20.03 12.95 26.03
CA GLU A 272 19.52 14.32 25.86
C GLU A 272 18.04 14.36 25.44
N ASN A 273 17.39 13.22 25.19
CA ASN A 273 15.96 13.21 24.86
C ASN A 273 15.15 13.55 26.13
N GLU A 274 14.32 14.59 26.04
CA GLU A 274 13.42 15.04 27.10
C GLU A 274 12.58 13.89 27.69
N GLU A 275 12.13 12.95 26.85
CA GLU A 275 11.34 11.79 27.32
C GLU A 275 12.13 10.86 28.22
N VAL A 276 13.42 10.65 27.93
CA VAL A 276 14.29 9.78 28.72
C VAL A 276 14.68 10.47 30.03
N ILE A 277 14.90 11.79 30.00
CA ILE A 277 15.16 12.60 31.19
C ILE A 277 13.94 12.57 32.11
N ALA A 278 12.74 12.79 31.57
CA ALA A 278 11.49 12.80 32.34
C ALA A 278 11.20 11.46 33.02
N VAL A 279 11.45 10.32 32.34
CA VAL A 279 11.32 8.99 32.95
C VAL A 279 12.32 8.82 34.10
N GLY A 280 13.56 9.29 33.94
CA GLY A 280 14.58 9.26 34.99
C GLY A 280 14.22 10.12 36.20
N GLU A 281 13.69 11.32 35.98
CA GLU A 281 13.23 12.22 37.04
C GLU A 281 12.04 11.63 37.81
N TYR A 282 11.05 11.09 37.09
CA TYR A 282 9.87 10.47 37.70
C TYR A 282 10.27 9.23 38.53
N PHE A 283 11.16 8.38 38.00
CA PHE A 283 11.69 7.24 38.74
C PHE A 283 12.44 7.68 40.00
N GLY A 284 13.26 8.74 39.92
CA GLY A 284 13.94 9.31 41.08
C GLY A 284 12.99 9.89 42.14
N GLN A 285 11.85 10.45 41.73
CA GLN A 285 10.78 10.88 42.66
C GLN A 285 10.07 9.68 43.30
N TYR A 286 9.79 8.64 42.52
CA TYR A 286 9.18 7.41 43.01
C TYR A 286 10.08 6.66 43.99
N GLN A 287 11.38 6.54 43.71
CA GLN A 287 12.37 5.98 44.63
C GLN A 287 12.39 6.73 45.96
N ARG A 288 12.38 8.07 45.93
CA ARG A 288 12.26 8.90 47.14
C ARG A 288 10.96 8.58 47.89
N LYS A 289 9.84 8.47 47.19
CA LYS A 289 8.54 8.12 47.79
C LYS A 289 8.54 6.73 48.45
N LEU A 290 9.16 5.72 47.83
CA LEU A 290 9.33 4.38 48.41
C LEU A 290 10.20 4.41 49.66
N VAL A 291 11.32 5.14 49.64
CA VAL A 291 12.17 5.32 50.81
C VAL A 291 11.38 5.96 51.96
N HIS A 292 10.60 7.01 51.68
CA HIS A 292 9.74 7.63 52.69
C HIS A 292 8.65 6.69 53.24
N LEU A 293 8.08 5.84 52.38
CA LEU A 293 7.09 4.83 52.77
C LEU A 293 7.70 3.75 53.69
N CYS A 294 8.95 3.36 53.46
CA CYS A 294 9.67 2.38 54.29
C CYS A 294 10.19 2.97 55.61
N MET A 295 10.32 4.29 55.71
CA MET A 295 10.90 5.00 56.85
C MET A 295 9.86 5.62 57.79
N ASP A 296 8.56 5.31 57.64
CA ASP A 296 7.42 5.91 58.38
C ASP A 296 7.43 7.45 58.41
N SER A 297 8.12 8.09 57.46
CA SER A 297 8.24 9.55 57.36
C SER A 297 7.23 10.07 56.35
N GLN A 298 6.35 11.00 56.75
CA GLN A 298 5.45 11.67 55.80
C GLN A 298 6.29 12.41 54.74
N PRO A 299 5.95 12.30 53.45
CA PRO A 299 6.66 13.01 52.41
C PRO A 299 6.47 14.52 52.62
N PHE A 300 7.57 15.26 52.77
CA PHE A 300 7.54 16.71 52.85
C PHE A 300 7.00 17.28 51.53
N SER A 301 5.93 18.06 51.63
CA SER A 301 5.39 18.86 50.54
C SER A 301 6.20 20.16 50.44
N ASP A 302 6.91 20.35 49.34
CA ASP A 302 7.26 21.67 48.80
C ASP A 302 6.86 21.71 47.31
#